data_AF-A0A2W4MDC8-F1
#
_entry.id   AF-A0A2W4MDC8-F1
#
_cell.length_a   1.000
_cell.length_b   1.000
_cell.length_c   1.000
_cell.angle_alpha   90.00
_cell.angle_beta   90.00
_cell.angle_gamma   90.00
#
_symmetry.space_group_name_H-M   'P 1'
#
loop_
_entity.id
_entity.type
_entity.pdbx_description
1 polymer ?
#
loop_
_entity_poly.entity_id
_entity_poly.type
_entity_poly.pdbx_seq_one_letter_code
_entity_poly.pdbx_strand_id
1 'polypeptide(L)'
;MLDGPARFNELRRLAPKATQRVMTLRLRELERDDVISRTVYPEVRPRVEYALTELGRGPGPMLGAMSDGQRDYSEIRGRAPATSSAALAQAARGRPADAK
;
A
#
# COMPACT_ATOMS: atom_id res chain seq x y z
N MET A 1 -13.73 -1.71 -7.82
CA MET A 1 -13.78 -1.57 -6.35
C MET A 1 -14.39 -2.86 -5.79
N LEU A 2 -14.37 -3.08 -4.47
CA LEU A 2 -15.13 -4.19 -3.90
C LEU A 2 -16.61 -3.78 -3.89
N ASP A 3 -17.39 -4.32 -4.81
CA ASP A 3 -18.81 -3.98 -4.97
C ASP A 3 -19.72 -4.73 -3.96
N GLY A 4 -19.14 -5.63 -3.16
CA GLY A 4 -19.83 -6.43 -2.16
C GLY A 4 -18.88 -7.19 -1.22
N PRO A 5 -19.43 -7.95 -0.25
CA PRO A 5 -18.63 -8.78 0.65
C PRO A 5 -17.80 -9.81 -0.13
N ALA A 6 -16.53 -9.97 0.25
CA ALA A 6 -15.58 -10.85 -0.42
C ALA A 6 -14.85 -11.76 0.57
N ARG A 7 -14.55 -12.99 0.15
CA ARG A 7 -13.77 -13.95 0.93
C ARG A 7 -12.28 -13.67 0.77
N PHE A 8 -11.48 -14.13 1.73
CA PHE A 8 -10.02 -13.95 1.71
C PHE A 8 -9.36 -14.40 0.38
N ASN A 9 -9.80 -15.52 -0.18
CA ASN A 9 -9.24 -16.02 -1.44
C ASN A 9 -9.58 -15.13 -2.64
N GLU A 10 -10.74 -14.47 -2.63
CA GLU A 10 -11.13 -13.53 -3.68
C GLU A 10 -10.28 -12.26 -3.59
N LEU A 11 -10.07 -11.75 -2.36
CA LEU A 11 -9.15 -10.64 -2.10
C LEU A 11 -7.71 -10.98 -2.52
N ARG A 12 -7.27 -12.21 -2.29
CA ARG A 12 -5.93 -12.67 -2.69
C ARG A 12 -5.75 -12.71 -4.21
N ARG A 13 -6.82 -12.99 -4.98
CA ARG A 13 -6.78 -12.92 -6.44
C ARG A 13 -6.60 -11.49 -6.96
N LEU A 14 -7.13 -10.49 -6.23
CA LEU A 14 -6.97 -9.08 -6.57
C LEU A 14 -5.56 -8.53 -6.26
N ALA A 15 -4.84 -9.17 -5.33
CA ALA A 15 -3.47 -8.78 -4.96
C ALA A 15 -2.48 -9.96 -5.08
N PRO A 16 -2.19 -10.45 -6.30
CA PRO A 16 -1.39 -11.67 -6.50
C PRO A 16 0.06 -11.55 -6.02
N LYS A 17 0.59 -10.33 -5.87
CA LYS A 17 1.95 -10.06 -5.38
C LYS A 17 2.04 -10.01 -3.84
N ALA A 18 0.91 -9.92 -3.14
CA ALA A 18 0.90 -9.85 -1.69
C ALA A 18 1.00 -11.26 -1.08
N THR A 19 1.92 -11.44 -0.14
CA THR A 19 1.97 -12.69 0.63
C THR A 19 0.75 -12.79 1.55
N GLN A 20 0.35 -14.01 1.90
CA GLN A 20 -0.78 -14.25 2.81
C GLN A 20 -0.61 -13.50 4.14
N ARG A 21 0.60 -13.49 4.70
CA ARG A 21 0.88 -12.79 5.97
C ARG A 21 0.66 -11.29 5.85
N VAL A 22 1.15 -10.68 4.77
CA VAL A 22 0.97 -9.25 4.53
C VAL A 22 -0.49 -8.91 4.28
N MET A 23 -1.21 -9.73 3.49
CA MET A 23 -2.65 -9.53 3.27
C MET A 23 -3.42 -9.57 4.60
N THR A 24 -3.18 -10.57 5.45
CA THR A 24 -3.83 -10.65 6.76
C THR A 24 -3.51 -9.46 7.64
N LEU A 25 -2.26 -8.98 7.63
CA LEU A 25 -1.87 -7.79 8.38
C LEU A 25 -2.65 -6.57 7.91
N ARG A 26 -2.72 -6.33 6.59
CA ARG A 26 -3.45 -5.21 6.01
C ARG A 26 -4.95 -5.27 6.30
N LEU A 27 -5.56 -6.45 6.21
CA LEU A 27 -6.97 -6.61 6.55
C LEU A 27 -7.24 -6.29 8.02
N ARG A 28 -6.35 -6.71 8.93
CA ARG A 28 -6.49 -6.38 10.37
C ARG A 28 -6.29 -4.90 10.66
N GLU A 29 -5.37 -4.24 9.97
CA GLU A 29 -5.19 -2.78 10.06
C GLU A 29 -6.46 -2.06 9.61
N LEU A 30 -7.00 -2.42 8.44
CA LEU A 30 -8.24 -1.84 7.92
C LEU A 30 -9.47 -2.14 8.78
N GLU A 31 -9.51 -3.31 9.43
CA GLU A 31 -10.57 -3.67 10.39
C GLU A 31 -10.46 -2.82 11.66
N ARG A 32 -9.24 -2.60 12.16
CA ARG A 32 -8.98 -1.73 13.32
C ARG A 32 -9.34 -0.28 13.04
N ASP A 33 -9.11 0.19 11.82
CA ASP A 33 -9.43 1.55 11.39
C ASP A 33 -10.90 1.73 10.98
N ASP A 34 -11.73 0.69 11.20
CA ASP A 34 -13.16 0.64 10.86
C ASP A 34 -13.47 0.91 9.38
N VAL A 35 -12.51 0.61 8.50
CA VAL A 35 -12.63 0.72 7.04
C VAL A 35 -13.27 -0.54 6.45
N ILE A 36 -12.99 -1.71 7.04
CA ILE A 36 -13.60 -2.98 6.65
C ILE A 36 -14.24 -3.69 7.85
N SER A 37 -15.38 -4.33 7.62
CA SER A 37 -16.03 -5.23 8.59
C SER A 37 -15.73 -6.68 8.25
N ARG A 38 -15.43 -7.49 9.28
CA ARG A 38 -15.25 -8.93 9.16
C ARG A 38 -16.44 -9.68 9.75
N THR A 39 -17.13 -10.47 8.93
CA THR A 39 -18.29 -11.27 9.36
C THR A 39 -17.96 -12.75 9.30
N VAL A 40 -18.22 -13.46 10.39
CA VAL A 40 -18.07 -14.91 10.49
C VAL A 40 -19.45 -15.55 10.40
N TYR A 41 -19.64 -16.44 9.44
CA TYR A 41 -20.87 -17.19 9.24
C TYR A 41 -20.69 -18.61 9.78
N PRO A 42 -21.31 -18.98 10.91
CA PRO A 42 -21.21 -20.31 11.52
C PRO A 42 -22.16 -21.30 10.85
N GLU A 43 -21.94 -21.57 9.56
CA GLU A 43 -22.65 -22.61 8.80
C GLU A 43 -21.85 -23.92 8.78
N VAL A 44 -22.42 -25.00 8.21
CA VAL A 44 -21.76 -26.32 8.08
C VAL A 44 -20.36 -26.23 7.46
N ARG A 45 -20.13 -25.22 6.61
CA ARG A 45 -18.80 -24.81 6.12
C ARG A 45 -18.51 -23.38 6.58
N PRO A 46 -17.92 -23.19 7.76
CA PRO A 46 -17.68 -21.85 8.29
C PRO A 46 -16.95 -20.98 7.27
N ARG A 47 -17.48 -19.79 7.02
CA ARG A 47 -16.86 -18.83 6.11
C ARG A 47 -16.71 -17.47 6.76
N VAL A 48 -15.70 -16.76 6.27
CA VAL A 48 -15.38 -15.40 6.69
C VAL A 48 -15.48 -14.52 5.45
N GLU A 49 -16.23 -13.44 5.58
CA GLU A 49 -16.37 -12.41 4.55
C GLU A 49 -15.88 -11.07 5.09
N TYR A 50 -15.34 -10.27 4.18
CA TYR A 50 -14.85 -8.93 4.43
C TYR A 50 -15.63 -7.97 3.55
N ALA A 51 -16.16 -6.89 4.12
CA ALA A 51 -16.90 -5.87 3.38
C ALA A 51 -16.39 -4.47 3.77
N LEU A 52 -16.53 -3.50 2.86
CA LEU A 52 -16.29 -2.09 3.19
C LEU A 52 -17.42 -1.58 4.09
N THR A 53 -17.05 -0.92 5.18
CA THR A 53 -17.97 -0.16 6.04
C THR A 53 -18.43 1.12 5.33
N GLU A 54 -19.36 1.85 5.93
CA GLU A 54 -19.77 3.17 5.42
C GLU A 54 -18.58 4.14 5.36
N LEU A 55 -17.74 4.14 6.40
CA LEU A 55 -16.50 4.92 6.46
C LEU A 55 -15.54 4.50 5.35
N GLY A 56 -15.39 3.20 5.09
CA GLY A 56 -14.54 2.68 4.02
C GLY A 56 -15.06 2.92 2.59
N ARG A 57 -16.34 3.26 2.42
CA ARG A 57 -16.91 3.68 1.12
C ARG A 57 -16.69 5.16 0.83
N GLY A 58 -16.54 5.99 1.87
CA GLY A 58 -16.32 7.44 1.77
C GLY A 58 -15.02 7.95 1.12
N PRO A 59 -13.85 7.26 1.15
CA PRO A 59 -12.58 7.83 0.72
C PRO A 59 -12.30 7.66 -0.78
N GLY A 60 -13.22 7.09 -1.57
CA GLY A 60 -13.07 6.90 -3.02
C GLY A 60 -12.52 8.14 -3.76
N PRO A 61 -13.01 9.36 -3.49
CA PRO A 61 -12.51 10.57 -4.14
C PRO A 61 -11.12 11.01 -3.64
N MET A 62 -10.84 10.92 -2.34
CA MET A 62 -9.56 11.38 -1.76
C MET A 62 -8.40 10.45 -2.13
N LEU A 63 -8.63 9.14 -2.09
CA LEU A 63 -7.64 8.15 -2.56
C LEU A 63 -7.45 8.21 -4.07
N GLY A 64 -8.51 8.53 -4.83
CA GLY A 64 -8.41 8.85 -6.26
C GLY A 64 -7.47 10.04 -6.51
N ALA A 65 -7.73 11.18 -5.84
CA ALA A 65 -6.91 12.38 -5.96
C ALA A 65 -5.44 12.17 -5.56
N MET A 66 -5.18 11.35 -4.51
CA MET A 66 -3.82 10.96 -4.13
C MET A 66 -3.15 10.06 -5.17
N SER A 67 -3.90 9.14 -5.77
CA SER A 67 -3.38 8.24 -6.81
C SER A 67 -3.04 8.99 -8.10
N ASP A 68 -3.83 10.01 -8.44
CA ASP A 68 -3.59 10.89 -9.57
C ASP A 68 -2.35 11.75 -9.31
N GLY A 69 -2.27 12.39 -8.14
CA GLY A 69 -1.08 13.13 -7.72
C GLY A 69 0.20 12.26 -7.65
N GLN A 70 0.08 10.98 -7.27
CA GLN A 70 1.20 10.03 -7.27
C GLN A 70 1.68 9.68 -8.69
N ARG A 71 0.78 9.57 -9.67
CA ARG A 71 1.15 9.38 -11.10
C ARG A 71 1.90 10.60 -11.61
N ASP A 72 1.38 11.79 -11.34
CA ASP A 72 2.00 13.05 -11.74
C ASP A 72 3.39 13.21 -11.09
N TYR A 73 3.51 12.88 -9.80
CA TYR A 73 4.81 12.85 -9.10
C TYR A 73 5.79 11.86 -9.70
N SER A 74 5.32 10.69 -10.16
CA SER A 74 6.16 9.67 -10.79
C SER A 74 6.65 10.10 -12.18
N GLU A 75 5.82 10.83 -12.94
CA GLU A 75 6.21 11.42 -14.23
C GLU A 75 7.25 12.54 -14.06
N ILE A 76 7.09 13.39 -13.04
CA ILE A 76 8.06 14.44 -12.71
C ILE A 76 9.41 13.82 -12.30
N ARG A 77 9.40 12.73 -11.52
CA ARG A 77 10.63 12.04 -11.10
C ARG A 77 11.26 11.19 -12.20
N GLY A 78 10.49 10.69 -13.16
CA GLY A 78 11.00 10.07 -14.40
C GLY A 78 11.82 11.01 -15.28
N ARG A 79 11.75 12.32 -15.01
CA ARG A 79 12.52 13.38 -15.68
C ARG A 79 13.54 14.10 -14.78
N ALA A 80 13.82 13.58 -13.59
CA ALA A 80 14.94 14.04 -12.76
C ALA A 80 16.10 13.03 -12.88
N PRO A 81 17.36 13.49 -13.02
CA PRO A 81 18.48 12.60 -13.27
C PRO A 81 18.60 11.62 -12.11
N ALA A 82 18.81 10.34 -12.43
CA ALA A 82 19.19 9.34 -11.45
C ALA A 82 20.39 9.88 -10.68
N THR A 83 20.17 10.39 -9.46
CA THR A 83 21.26 10.59 -8.52
C THR A 83 21.75 9.20 -8.17
N SER A 84 22.70 8.74 -8.98
CA SER A 84 23.49 7.57 -8.73
C SER A 84 24.00 7.64 -7.30
N SER A 85 23.76 6.57 -6.55
CA SER A 85 24.37 6.30 -5.25
C SER A 85 25.90 6.52 -5.26
N ALA A 86 26.55 6.55 -6.43
CA ALA A 86 27.96 6.89 -6.57
C ALA A 86 28.32 8.34 -6.17
N ALA A 87 27.40 9.31 -6.26
CA ALA A 87 27.70 10.72 -5.94
C ALA A 87 27.88 10.98 -4.44
N LEU A 88 27.21 10.21 -3.58
CA LEU A 88 27.37 10.29 -2.13
C LEU A 88 28.66 9.60 -1.63
N ALA A 89 29.21 8.65 -2.39
CA ALA A 89 30.43 7.93 -2.03
C ALA A 89 31.73 8.68 -2.40
N GLN A 90 31.66 9.68 -3.28
CA GLN A 90 32.86 10.41 -3.74
C GLN A 90 33.15 11.68 -2.92
N ALA A 91 32.13 12.24 -2.25
CA ALA A 91 32.29 13.39 -1.35
C ALA A 91 33.02 13.05 -0.02
N ALA A 92 33.16 11.76 0.32
CA ALA A 92 33.85 11.33 1.55
C ALA A 92 35.36 11.07 1.38
N ARG A 93 35.94 11.24 0.18
CA ARG A 93 37.35 10.92 -0.11
C ARG A 93 38.26 12.11 -0.41
N GLY A 94 37.84 13.33 -0.09
CA GLY A 94 38.64 14.53 -0.30
C GLY A 94 38.66 15.45 0.91
N ARG A 95 39.45 15.12 1.93
CA ARG A 95 39.97 16.12 2.88
C ARG A 95 41.48 16.22 2.61
N PRO A 96 41.99 17.31 2.00
CA PRO A 96 43.42 17.47 1.84
C PRO A 96 44.05 17.66 3.23
N ALA A 97 45.09 16.87 3.47
CA ALA A 97 46.06 17.11 4.52
C ALA A 97 46.95 18.25 4.06
N ASP A 98 46.81 19.42 4.67
CA ASP A 98 47.76 20.54 4.64
C ASP A 98 47.43 21.41 5.85
N ALA A 99 48.32 22.08 6.57
CA ALA A 99 49.76 22.11 6.67
C ALA A 99 49.99 23.16 7.77
N LYS A 100 50.65 22.80 8.87
CA LYS A 100 51.71 23.57 9.55
C LYS A 100 52.21 22.80 10.78
#